data_AF-A0A950GAT3-F1
#
_entry.id   AF-A0A950GAT3-F1
#
_cell.length_a   1.000
_cell.length_b   1.000
_cell.length_c   1.000
_cell.angle_alpha   90.00
_cell.angle_beta   90.00
_cell.angle_gamma   90.00
#
_symmetry.space_group_name_H-M   'P 1'
#
loop_
_entity.id
_entity.type
_entity.pdbx_description
1 polymer ?
#
loop_
_entity_poly.entity_id
_entity_poly.type
_entity_poly.pdbx_seq_one_letter_code
_entity_poly.pdbx_strand_id
1 'polypeptide(L)' 'AAAFVKANMPLGLRNSLGDEAAWDVALFVDSHERPQDPRFTGSVEETRRRFHDSPWSMYGRIVAGHVLGAEAGR' A
#
# COMPACT_ATOMS: atom_id res chain seq x y z
N ALA A 1 4.21 2.04 4.50
CA ALA A 1 3.90 2.89 5.67
C ALA A 1 4.62 2.54 7.01
N ALA A 2 5.31 1.40 7.16
CA ALA A 2 5.71 0.84 8.47
C ALA A 2 6.43 1.78 9.45
N ALA A 3 7.43 2.55 9.00
CA ALA A 3 8.16 3.47 9.87
C ALA A 3 7.25 4.56 10.49
N PHE A 4 6.27 5.05 9.73
CA PHE A 4 5.29 6.01 10.24
C PHE A 4 4.39 5.38 11.31
N VAL A 5 3.91 4.15 11.05
CA VAL A 5 3.10 3.36 11.99
C VAL A 5 3.86 3.16 13.30
N LYS A 6 5.09 2.67 13.27
CA LYS A 6 5.91 2.47 14.49
C LYS A 6 6.10 3.77 15.27
N ALA A 7 6.47 4.85 14.58
CA ALA A 7 6.85 6.09 15.25
C ALA A 7 5.66 6.91 15.77
N ASN A 8 4.45 6.73 15.21
CA ASN A 8 3.32 7.65 15.45
C ASN A 8 1.99 6.96 15.76
N MET A 9 1.90 5.63 15.65
CA MET A 9 0.67 4.89 15.92
C MET A 9 0.86 3.85 17.03
N PRO A 10 -0.13 3.71 17.94
CA PRO A 10 -1.29 4.58 18.12
C PRO A 10 -0.93 6.00 18.58
N LEU A 11 -1.81 6.97 18.33
CA LEU A 11 -1.61 8.35 18.78
C LEU A 11 -1.42 8.40 20.31
N GLY A 12 -0.37 9.07 20.77
CA GLY A 12 0.00 9.14 22.19
C GLY A 12 0.84 7.94 22.69
N LEU A 13 1.04 6.91 21.87
CA LEU A 13 1.79 5.69 22.20
C LEU A 13 2.93 5.45 21.20
N ARG A 14 3.81 6.43 21.01
CA ARG A 14 4.95 6.33 20.07
C ARG A 14 5.81 5.09 20.37
N ASN A 15 6.26 4.39 19.33
CA ASN A 15 7.14 3.23 19.41
C ASN A 15 6.60 2.07 20.28
N SER A 16 5.28 2.00 20.47
CA SER A 16 4.63 0.92 21.24
C SER A 16 4.53 -0.41 20.47
N LEU A 17 4.64 -0.37 19.14
CA LEU A 17 4.63 -1.55 18.29
C LEU A 17 6.06 -2.07 18.02
N GLY A 18 6.21 -3.40 18.00
CA GLY A 18 7.38 -4.06 17.44
C GLY A 18 7.51 -3.82 15.93
N ASP A 19 8.69 -4.08 15.37
CA ASP A 19 8.96 -3.84 13.94
C ASP A 19 8.05 -4.67 13.05
N GLU A 20 7.89 -5.96 13.34
CA GLU A 20 7.04 -6.89 12.62
C GLU A 20 5.58 -6.42 12.65
N ALA A 21 5.06 -6.08 13.83
CA ALA A 21 3.69 -5.59 13.97
C ALA A 21 3.45 -4.29 13.19
N ALA A 22 4.42 -3.38 13.17
CA ALA A 22 4.32 -2.15 12.38
C ALA A 22 4.33 -2.43 10.86
N TRP A 23 5.10 -3.43 10.41
CA TRP A 23 5.08 -3.90 9.03
C TRP A 23 3.76 -4.57 8.65
N ASP A 24 3.23 -5.45 9.50
CA ASP A 24 1.96 -6.15 9.26
C ASP A 24 0.79 -5.18 9.15
N VAL A 25 0.70 -4.21 10.06
CA VAL A 25 -0.34 -3.16 10.02
C VAL A 25 -0.18 -2.29 8.77
N ALA A 26 1.03 -1.89 8.43
CA ALA A 26 1.28 -1.10 7.22
C ALA A 26 0.90 -1.86 5.95
N LEU A 27 1.27 -3.14 5.85
CA LEU A 27 0.93 -4.00 4.73
C LEU A 27 -0.59 -4.15 4.61
N PHE A 28 -1.29 -4.41 5.72
CA PHE A 28 -2.74 -4.49 5.73
C PHE A 28 -3.39 -3.20 5.21
N VAL A 29 -3.00 -2.03 5.75
CA VAL A 29 -3.54 -0.73 5.32
C VAL A 29 -3.25 -0.45 3.84
N ASP A 30 -2.00 -0.62 3.40
CA ASP A 30 -1.56 -0.31 2.03
C ASP A 30 -2.13 -1.29 0.98
N SER A 31 -2.76 -2.39 1.41
CA SER A 31 -3.35 -3.44 0.56
C SER A 31 -4.87 -3.29 0.33
N HIS A 32 -5.45 -2.13 0.62
CA HIS A 32 -6.84 -1.81 0.28
C HIS A 32 -6.89 -0.95 -0.99
N GLU A 33 -8.01 -1.04 -1.71
CA GLU A 33 -8.29 -0.13 -2.83
C GLU A 33 -8.38 1.33 -2.35
N ARG A 34 -7.96 2.24 -3.23
CA ARG A 34 -7.94 3.69 -3.03
C ARG A 34 -8.08 4.37 -4.39
N PRO A 35 -8.43 5.66 -4.49
CA PRO A 35 -8.54 6.35 -5.79
C PRO A 35 -7.34 6.10 -6.70
N GLN A 36 -7.60 6.01 -8.01
CA GLN A 36 -6.61 5.64 -9.01
C GLN A 36 -5.38 6.55 -8.96
N ASP A 37 -4.20 6.02 -9.27
CA ASP A 37 -2.99 6.84 -9.43
C ASP A 37 -3.25 7.90 -10.52
N PRO A 38 -3.09 9.20 -10.23
CA PRO A 38 -3.27 10.25 -11.25
C PRO A 38 -2.37 10.09 -12.49
N ARG A 39 -1.31 9.29 -12.39
CA ARG A 39 -0.38 8.95 -13.47
C ARG A 39 -0.76 7.65 -14.19
N PHE A 40 -1.94 7.12 -13.95
CA PHE A 40 -2.43 5.89 -14.57
C PHE A 40 -2.31 5.95 -16.08
N THR A 41 -1.67 4.95 -16.67
CA THR A 41 -1.36 4.92 -18.10
C THR A 41 -2.46 4.28 -18.95
N GLY A 42 -3.57 3.86 -18.34
CA GLY A 42 -4.56 2.98 -18.97
C GLY A 42 -4.32 1.49 -18.69
N SER A 43 -3.15 1.13 -18.15
CA SER A 43 -2.80 -0.22 -17.73
C SER A 43 -2.20 -0.22 -16.32
N VAL A 44 -2.72 -1.08 -15.44
CA VAL A 44 -2.20 -1.25 -14.07
C VAL A 44 -0.78 -1.80 -14.10
N GLU A 45 -0.50 -2.74 -15.00
CA GLU A 45 0.82 -3.36 -15.15
C GLU A 45 1.87 -2.31 -15.56
N GLU A 46 1.56 -1.49 -16.57
CA GLU A 46 2.48 -0.45 -17.01
C GLU A 46 2.66 0.64 -15.95
N THR A 47 1.57 1.07 -15.30
CA THR A 47 1.62 2.05 -14.21
C THR A 47 2.47 1.52 -13.05
N ARG A 48 2.37 0.21 -12.74
CA ARG A 48 3.23 -0.43 -11.73
C ARG A 48 4.69 -0.38 -12.14
N ARG A 49 5.03 -0.83 -13.35
CA ARG A 49 6.41 -0.85 -13.85
C ARG A 49 7.05 0.54 -13.86
N ARG A 50 6.29 1.59 -14.15
CA ARG A 50 6.80 2.96 -14.22
C ARG A 50 6.92 3.65 -12.87
N PHE A 51 5.95 3.43 -11.96
CA PHE A 51 5.79 4.28 -10.77
C PHE A 51 5.75 3.52 -9.43
N HIS A 52 5.65 2.19 -9.46
CA HIS A 52 5.50 1.33 -8.28
C HIS A 52 6.40 0.08 -8.34
N ASP A 53 7.53 0.17 -9.05
CA ASP A 53 8.50 -0.94 -9.18
C ASP A 53 9.36 -1.07 -7.92
N SER A 54 8.69 -1.49 -6.84
CA SER A 54 9.27 -1.73 -5.54
C SER A 54 8.61 -2.95 -4.91
N PRO A 55 9.38 -3.77 -4.16
CA PRO A 55 8.80 -4.87 -3.39
C PRO A 55 7.82 -4.37 -2.31
N TRP A 56 7.94 -3.11 -1.88
CA TRP A 56 7.12 -2.51 -0.83
C TRP A 56 5.81 -1.88 -1.33
N SER A 57 5.60 -1.82 -2.64
CA SER A 57 4.35 -1.31 -3.20
C SER A 57 3.38 -2.44 -3.54
N MET A 58 2.16 -2.31 -3.04
CA MET A 58 1.05 -3.24 -3.31
C MET A 58 0.28 -2.92 -4.60
N TYR A 59 0.52 -1.76 -5.23
CA TYR A 59 -0.17 -1.37 -6.46
C TYR A 59 0.06 -2.40 -7.59
N GLY A 60 -0.99 -2.95 -8.19
CA GLY A 60 -0.88 -3.99 -9.22
C GLY A 60 -0.53 -5.39 -8.71
N ARG A 61 -0.55 -5.63 -7.39
CA ARG A 61 -0.48 -6.98 -6.81
C ARG A 61 -1.89 -7.57 -6.69
N ILE A 62 -1.97 -8.90 -6.67
CA ILE A 62 -3.21 -9.61 -6.34
C ILE A 62 -3.34 -9.64 -4.82
N VAL A 63 -4.44 -9.09 -4.29
CA VAL A 63 -4.82 -9.15 -2.88
C VAL A 63 -6.28 -9.54 -2.81
N ALA A 64 -6.64 -10.49 -1.93
CA ALA A 64 -8.02 -10.96 -1.77
C ALA A 64 -8.73 -11.28 -3.11
N GLY A 65 -8.00 -11.88 -4.06
CA GLY A 65 -8.53 -12.31 -5.36
C GLY A 65 -8.67 -11.23 -6.44
N HIS A 66 -8.31 -9.97 -6.18
CA HIS A 66 -8.36 -8.90 -7.18
C HIS A 66 -7.01 -8.17 -7.31
N VAL A 67 -6.79 -7.52 -8.46
CA VAL A 67 -5.59 -6.73 -8.71
C VAL A 67 -5.79 -5.33 -8.14
N LEU A 68 -4.97 -4.93 -7.18
CA LEU A 68 -5.07 -3.60 -6.57
C LEU A 68 -4.78 -2.47 -7.56
N GLY A 69 -5.60 -1.43 -7.53
CA GLY A 69 -5.55 -0.31 -8.46
C GLY A 69 -6.28 -0.57 -9.77
N ALA A 70 -6.96 -1.72 -9.93
CA ALA A 70 -7.76 -2.00 -11.12
C ALA A 70 -9.21 -1.49 -11.01
N GLU A 71 -9.73 -1.34 -9.79
CA GLU A 71 -11.14 -0.97 -9.56
C GLU A 71 -11.33 0.52 -9.25
N ALA A 72 -10.24 1.20 -8.91
CA ALA A 72 -10.18 2.58 -8.44
C ALA A 72 -10.59 3.69 -9.45
N GLY A 73 -10.96 3.30 -10.67
CA GLY A 73 -11.35 4.22 -11.75
C GLY A 73 -12.54 3.74 -12.58
N ARG A 74 -13.34 2.79 -12.07
CA ARG A 74 -14.66 2.47 -12.64
C ARG A 74 -15.71 3.43 -12.10
#